data_AF-A0ABD3VYZ6-F1
#
_entry.id   AF-A0ABD3VYZ6-F1
#
_cell.length_a   1.000
_cell.length_b   1.000
_cell.length_c   1.000
_cell.angle_alpha   90.00
_cell.angle_beta   90.00
_cell.angle_gamma   90.00
#
_symmetry.space_group_name_H-M   'P 1'
#
loop_
_entity.id
_entity.type
_entity.pdbx_description
1 polymer ?
#
loop_
_entity_poly.entity_id
_entity_poly.type
_entity_poly.pdbx_seq_one_letter_code
_entity_poly.pdbx_strand_id
1 'polypeptide(L)'
;MASGIKINVQTWKSNLNEALQEKNFVTDLLAKIEQKTGVGRLYIAMGFCVFLIVYLMVGYGAQFLCNFIGFLYPAYCSVKAIETTRKDDDTQWLIYWVVFATFSLLEIFTDIFLYWIPFYWLLKCLFLIWCMCSASWNGSLLIYNRLILPFVLRNERKIDEAIGKAAEVVRDVFGSARETVQDVVGNTAGEVAADMARRRFTEATKSE
;
A
#
# COMPACT_ATOMS: atom_id res chain seq x y z
N MET A 1 -9.00 -44.24 8.35
CA MET A 1 -8.94 -42.75 8.41
C MET A 1 -7.55 -42.15 8.13
N ALA A 2 -6.54 -42.90 7.66
CA ALA A 2 -5.19 -42.38 7.40
C ALA A 2 -4.84 -42.16 5.90
N SER A 3 -5.74 -42.52 4.97
CA SER A 3 -5.48 -42.44 3.51
C SER A 3 -5.88 -41.10 2.88
N GLY A 4 -6.86 -40.37 3.44
CA GLY A 4 -7.31 -39.08 2.91
C GLY A 4 -6.33 -37.91 3.11
N ILE A 5 -5.48 -37.97 4.15
CA ILE A 5 -4.50 -36.90 4.45
C ILE A 5 -3.25 -37.03 3.56
N LYS A 6 -2.84 -38.25 3.20
CA LYS A 6 -1.63 -38.49 2.39
C LYS A 6 -1.76 -37.99 0.95
N ILE A 7 -2.98 -37.97 0.40
CA ILE A 7 -3.24 -37.49 -0.97
C ILE A 7 -3.00 -35.98 -1.04
N ASN A 8 -3.42 -35.21 -0.02
CA ASN A 8 -3.25 -33.76 -0.01
C ASN A 8 -1.77 -33.34 0.05
N VAL A 9 -0.96 -33.98 0.91
CA VAL A 9 0.46 -33.61 1.08
C VAL A 9 1.29 -33.84 -0.17
N GLN A 10 1.06 -34.95 -0.90
CA GLN A 10 1.83 -35.21 -2.11
C GLN A 10 1.40 -34.35 -3.28
N THR A 11 0.10 -34.05 -3.40
CA THR A 11 -0.40 -33.09 -4.40
C THR A 11 0.13 -31.68 -4.16
N TRP A 12 0.21 -31.21 -2.90
CA TRP A 12 0.84 -29.92 -2.59
C TRP A 12 2.33 -29.92 -2.91
N LYS A 13 3.03 -31.00 -2.60
CA LYS A 13 4.46 -31.14 -2.93
C LYS A 13 4.69 -31.12 -4.44
N SER A 14 3.87 -31.82 -5.23
CA SER A 14 4.01 -31.82 -6.69
C SER A 14 3.72 -30.45 -7.28
N ASN A 15 2.63 -29.79 -6.85
CA ASN A 15 2.25 -28.46 -7.35
C ASN A 15 3.30 -27.40 -6.98
N LEU A 16 3.87 -27.46 -5.78
CA LEU A 16 4.97 -26.58 -5.36
C LEU A 16 6.24 -26.85 -6.17
N ASN A 17 6.55 -28.12 -6.43
CA ASN A 17 7.73 -28.48 -7.22
C ASN A 17 7.58 -28.04 -8.68
N GLU A 18 6.36 -28.10 -9.23
CA GLU A 18 6.02 -27.60 -10.57
C GLU A 18 6.09 -26.06 -10.63
N ALA A 19 5.55 -25.35 -9.64
CA ALA A 19 5.67 -23.89 -9.51
C ALA A 19 7.14 -23.43 -9.32
N LEU A 20 7.97 -24.23 -8.64
CA LEU A 20 9.41 -24.01 -8.48
C LEU A 20 10.23 -24.36 -9.74
N GLN A 21 9.61 -24.94 -10.76
CA GLN A 21 10.21 -25.20 -12.07
C GLN A 21 9.71 -24.25 -13.16
N GLU A 22 8.73 -23.41 -12.85
CA GLU A 22 8.21 -22.40 -13.76
C GLU A 22 9.28 -21.33 -14.03
N LYS A 23 9.61 -21.09 -15.32
CA LYS A 23 10.71 -20.18 -15.72
C LYS A 23 10.49 -18.75 -15.20
N ASN A 24 11.12 -18.44 -14.09
CA ASN A 24 11.15 -17.12 -13.46
C ASN A 24 12.58 -16.78 -12.99
N PHE A 25 12.84 -15.51 -12.74
CA PHE A 25 14.13 -15.07 -12.18
C PHE A 25 14.48 -15.79 -10.86
N VAL A 26 13.48 -16.07 -10.03
CA VAL A 26 13.63 -16.81 -8.77
C VAL A 26 14.07 -18.25 -9.02
N THR A 27 13.51 -18.93 -10.03
CA THR A 27 13.86 -20.32 -10.33
C THR A 27 15.25 -20.45 -10.96
N ASP A 28 15.72 -19.44 -11.70
CA ASP A 28 17.11 -19.37 -12.18
C ASP A 28 18.09 -19.18 -11.03
N LEU A 29 17.74 -18.34 -10.05
CA LEU A 29 18.53 -18.18 -8.83
C LEU A 29 18.59 -19.49 -8.03
N LEU A 30 17.45 -20.18 -7.88
CA LEU A 30 17.36 -21.48 -7.21
C LEU A 30 18.13 -22.56 -7.97
N ALA A 31 18.11 -22.56 -9.31
CA ALA A 31 18.88 -23.49 -10.12
C ALA A 31 20.40 -23.28 -9.95
N LYS A 32 20.83 -22.03 -9.84
CA LYS A 32 22.23 -21.67 -9.60
C LYS A 32 22.71 -22.07 -8.21
N ILE A 33 21.82 -22.00 -7.20
CA ILE A 33 22.10 -22.44 -5.83
C ILE A 33 22.09 -23.97 -5.76
N GLU A 34 21.14 -24.64 -6.41
CA GLU A 34 21.07 -26.10 -6.52
C GLU A 34 22.33 -26.67 -7.17
N GLN A 35 22.80 -26.09 -8.28
CA GLN A 35 24.06 -26.53 -8.92
C GLN A 35 25.27 -26.43 -7.99
N LYS A 36 25.29 -25.44 -7.09
CA LYS A 36 26.41 -25.23 -6.16
C LYS A 36 26.34 -26.07 -4.89
N THR A 37 25.14 -26.37 -4.40
CA THR A 37 24.95 -27.05 -3.11
C THR A 37 24.54 -28.52 -3.26
N GLY A 38 24.05 -28.96 -4.42
CA GLY A 38 23.57 -30.33 -4.65
C GLY A 38 22.29 -30.69 -3.88
N VAL A 39 21.68 -29.72 -3.20
CA VAL A 39 20.44 -29.89 -2.42
C VAL A 39 19.26 -29.53 -3.31
N GLY A 40 18.18 -30.33 -3.26
CA GLY A 40 16.99 -30.08 -4.09
C GLY A 40 16.33 -28.73 -3.80
N ARG A 41 15.88 -28.05 -4.87
CA ARG A 41 15.25 -26.70 -4.84
C ARG A 41 14.15 -26.56 -3.79
N LEU A 42 13.33 -27.60 -3.60
CA LEU A 42 12.25 -27.61 -2.62
C LEU A 42 12.77 -27.46 -1.17
N TYR A 43 13.86 -28.15 -0.82
CA TYR A 43 14.45 -28.07 0.51
C TYR A 43 15.13 -26.73 0.76
N ILE A 44 15.77 -26.16 -0.27
CA ILE A 44 16.36 -24.81 -0.21
C ILE A 44 15.25 -23.78 0.04
N ALA A 45 14.15 -23.86 -0.71
CA ALA A 45 13.01 -22.95 -0.54
C ALA A 45 12.38 -23.08 0.85
N MET A 46 12.16 -24.30 1.34
CA MET A 46 11.66 -24.53 2.70
C MET A 46 12.62 -24.02 3.78
N GLY A 47 13.92 -24.25 3.62
CA GLY A 47 14.94 -23.75 4.55
C GLY A 47 15.00 -22.22 4.58
N PHE A 48 14.91 -21.57 3.42
CA PHE A 48 14.82 -20.11 3.33
C PHE A 48 13.53 -19.57 3.96
N CYS A 49 12.39 -20.22 3.74
CA CYS A 49 11.14 -19.85 4.39
C CYS A 49 11.22 -19.99 5.92
N VAL A 50 11.78 -21.09 6.43
CA VAL A 50 11.96 -21.28 7.89
C VAL A 50 12.94 -20.25 8.46
N PHE A 51 14.04 -19.98 7.75
CA PHE A 51 14.99 -18.94 8.14
C PHE A 51 14.34 -17.56 8.16
N LEU A 52 13.52 -17.22 7.15
CA LEU A 52 12.73 -16.00 7.12
C LEU A 52 11.74 -15.94 8.29
N ILE A 53 11.04 -17.02 8.62
CA ILE A 53 10.12 -17.07 9.78
C ILE A 53 10.87 -16.83 11.09
N VAL A 54 12.05 -17.44 11.26
CA VAL A 54 12.89 -17.23 12.45
C VAL A 54 13.45 -15.81 12.48
N TYR A 55 13.87 -15.25 11.34
CA TYR A 55 14.31 -13.86 11.22
C TYR A 55 13.18 -12.87 11.56
N LEU A 56 11.96 -13.15 11.09
CA LEU A 56 10.75 -12.40 11.43
C LEU A 56 10.41 -12.50 12.93
N MET A 57 10.68 -13.64 13.56
CA MET A 57 10.50 -13.84 15.01
C MET A 57 11.50 -13.02 15.85
N VAL A 58 12.68 -12.71 15.31
CA VAL A 58 13.68 -11.82 15.93
C VAL A 58 13.33 -10.33 15.74
N GLY A 59 12.39 -10.01 14.83
CA GLY A 59 11.72 -8.72 14.75
C GLY A 59 12.48 -7.59 14.02
N TYR A 60 13.78 -7.74 13.76
CA TYR A 60 14.54 -6.73 13.03
C TYR A 60 14.15 -6.70 11.54
N GLY A 61 13.40 -5.67 11.13
CA GLY A 61 13.03 -5.44 9.73
C GLY A 61 11.82 -6.27 9.24
N ALA A 62 11.11 -6.95 10.14
CA ALA A 62 9.90 -7.70 9.81
C ALA A 62 8.81 -6.81 9.19
N GLN A 63 8.64 -5.61 9.74
CA GLN A 63 7.70 -4.60 9.22
C GLN A 63 8.08 -4.13 7.82
N PHE A 64 9.38 -3.94 7.54
CA PHE A 64 9.84 -3.57 6.21
C PHE A 64 9.60 -4.69 5.20
N LEU A 65 9.96 -5.94 5.52
CA LEU A 65 9.75 -7.08 4.63
C LEU A 65 8.26 -7.33 4.37
N CYS A 66 7.44 -7.23 5.41
CA CYS A 66 5.99 -7.42 5.31
C CYS A 66 5.33 -6.30 4.51
N ASN A 67 5.73 -5.04 4.72
CA ASN A 67 5.24 -3.92 3.91
C ASN A 67 5.74 -4.02 2.46
N PHE A 68 6.98 -4.45 2.24
CA PHE A 68 7.54 -4.59 0.91
C PHE A 68 6.82 -5.67 0.11
N ILE A 69 6.60 -6.85 0.69
CA ILE A 69 5.82 -7.91 0.05
C ILE A 69 4.34 -7.50 -0.06
N GLY A 70 3.80 -6.87 0.99
CA GLY A 70 2.43 -6.37 1.11
C GLY A 70 2.06 -5.27 0.12
N PHE A 71 3.05 -4.52 -0.37
CA PHE A 71 2.85 -3.46 -1.34
C PHE A 71 3.24 -3.92 -2.75
N LEU A 72 4.40 -4.57 -2.89
CA LEU A 72 5.00 -4.85 -4.20
C LEU A 72 4.29 -5.98 -4.95
N TYR A 73 3.89 -7.05 -4.25
CA TYR A 73 3.22 -8.18 -4.90
C TYR A 73 1.81 -7.80 -5.42
N PRO A 74 0.94 -7.18 -4.60
CA PRO A 74 -0.37 -6.71 -5.07
C PRO A 74 -0.28 -5.57 -6.08
N ALA A 75 0.71 -4.68 -5.98
CA ALA A 75 0.91 -3.63 -6.98
C ALA A 75 1.26 -4.23 -8.35
N TYR A 76 2.16 -5.21 -8.40
CA TYR A 76 2.48 -5.92 -9.64
C TYR A 76 1.25 -6.63 -10.22
N CYS A 77 0.50 -7.34 -9.37
CA CYS A 77 -0.72 -8.01 -9.82
C CYS A 77 -1.84 -7.03 -10.22
N SER A 78 -1.94 -5.86 -9.58
CA SER A 78 -2.90 -4.80 -9.95
C SER A 78 -2.55 -4.21 -11.32
N VAL A 79 -1.27 -3.93 -11.60
CA VAL A 79 -0.83 -3.47 -12.93
C VAL A 79 -1.15 -4.53 -13.99
N LYS A 80 -0.90 -5.80 -13.69
CA LYS A 80 -1.23 -6.91 -14.59
C LYS A 80 -2.75 -7.08 -14.77
N ALA A 81 -3.55 -6.82 -13.74
CA ALA A 81 -5.01 -6.87 -13.82
C ALA A 81 -5.58 -5.72 -14.67
N ILE A 82 -5.02 -4.52 -14.57
CA ILE A 82 -5.40 -3.34 -15.38
C ILE A 82 -5.16 -3.57 -16.88
N GLU A 83 -4.18 -4.40 -17.24
CA GLU A 83 -3.96 -4.80 -18.64
C GLU A 83 -4.97 -5.85 -19.14
N THR A 84 -5.74 -6.49 -18.26
CA THR A 84 -6.75 -7.50 -18.64
C THR A 84 -8.15 -6.91 -18.68
N THR A 85 -8.96 -7.28 -19.68
CA THR A 85 -10.29 -6.69 -19.92
C THR A 85 -11.39 -7.15 -18.93
N ARG A 86 -11.06 -7.96 -17.90
CA ARG A 86 -12.02 -8.57 -16.97
C ARG A 86 -12.21 -7.71 -15.71
N LYS A 87 -13.37 -7.06 -15.61
CA LYS A 87 -13.76 -6.16 -14.49
C LYS A 87 -13.84 -6.81 -13.10
N ASP A 88 -13.95 -8.15 -13.02
CA ASP A 88 -14.06 -8.85 -11.74
C ASP A 88 -12.74 -8.80 -10.94
N ASP A 89 -11.61 -8.73 -11.65
CA ASP A 89 -10.29 -8.77 -11.02
C ASP A 89 -10.00 -7.40 -10.34
N ASP A 90 -10.47 -6.29 -10.91
CA ASP A 90 -10.33 -4.93 -10.34
C ASP A 90 -11.00 -4.79 -8.96
N THR A 91 -12.20 -5.37 -8.80
CA THR A 91 -12.97 -5.29 -7.56
C THR A 91 -12.28 -6.05 -6.42
N GLN A 92 -11.61 -7.15 -6.73
CA GLN A 92 -10.87 -7.94 -5.75
C GLN A 92 -9.64 -7.20 -5.24
N TRP A 93 -8.90 -6.53 -6.13
CA TRP A 93 -7.77 -5.68 -5.73
C TRP A 93 -8.21 -4.48 -4.91
N LEU A 94 -9.33 -3.85 -5.25
CA LEU A 94 -9.85 -2.72 -4.47
C LEU A 94 -10.24 -3.13 -3.05
N ILE A 95 -10.90 -4.29 -2.88
CA ILE A 95 -11.21 -4.85 -1.55
C ILE A 95 -9.92 -5.13 -0.76
N TYR A 96 -8.88 -5.66 -1.43
CA TYR A 96 -7.58 -5.85 -0.81
C TYR A 96 -7.00 -4.54 -0.27
N TRP A 97 -7.00 -3.48 -1.08
CA TRP A 97 -6.46 -2.18 -0.69
C TRP A 97 -7.22 -1.56 0.50
N VAL A 98 -8.55 -1.69 0.55
CA VAL A 98 -9.36 -1.20 1.68
C VAL A 98 -9.04 -1.96 2.98
N VAL A 99 -8.87 -3.27 2.89
CA VAL A 99 -8.52 -4.10 4.05
C VAL A 99 -7.09 -3.83 4.50
N PHE A 100 -6.16 -3.66 3.57
CA PHE A 100 -4.78 -3.25 3.84
C PHE A 100 -4.74 -1.92 4.58
N ALA A 101 -5.43 -0.89 4.08
CA ALA A 101 -5.48 0.43 4.72
C ALA A 101 -6.08 0.39 6.14
N THR A 102 -7.17 -0.37 6.32
CA THR A 102 -7.79 -0.56 7.64
C THR A 102 -6.83 -1.26 8.60
N PHE A 103 -6.11 -2.27 8.11
CA PHE A 103 -5.13 -2.98 8.90
C PHE A 103 -3.93 -2.09 9.26
N SER A 104 -3.40 -1.30 8.32
CA SER A 104 -2.31 -0.35 8.60
C SER A 104 -2.70 0.68 9.67
N LEU A 105 -3.99 1.05 9.76
CA LEU A 105 -4.49 1.86 10.86
C LEU A 105 -4.48 1.10 12.19
N LEU A 106 -4.98 -0.14 12.21
CA LEU A 106 -4.98 -1.00 13.40
C LEU A 106 -3.57 -1.38 13.87
N GLU A 107 -2.61 -1.47 12.93
CA GLU A 107 -1.20 -1.70 13.20
C GLU A 107 -0.66 -0.61 14.12
N ILE A 108 -0.96 0.66 13.85
CA ILE A 108 -0.53 1.79 14.68
C ILE A 108 -1.05 1.62 16.12
N PHE A 109 -2.31 1.24 16.29
CA PHE A 109 -2.87 0.99 17.62
C PHE A 109 -2.21 -0.20 18.30
N THR A 110 -2.08 -1.32 17.60
CA THR A 110 -1.56 -2.56 18.20
C THR A 110 -0.07 -2.49 18.50
N ASP A 111 0.72 -1.72 17.75
CA ASP A 111 2.13 -1.44 18.08
C ASP A 111 2.25 -0.62 19.38
N ILE A 112 1.35 0.33 19.61
CA ILE A 112 1.30 1.12 20.85
C ILE A 112 0.91 0.25 22.05
N PHE A 113 -0.06 -0.67 21.90
CA PHE A 113 -0.60 -1.46 23.00
C PHE A 113 0.18 -2.75 23.31
N LEU A 114 0.81 -3.38 22.31
CA LEU A 114 1.36 -4.76 22.43
C LEU A 114 2.87 -4.84 22.26
N TYR A 115 3.58 -3.70 22.21
CA TYR A 115 5.04 -3.61 22.15
C TYR A 115 5.78 -4.48 23.18
N TRP A 116 5.18 -4.71 24.37
CA TRP A 116 5.83 -5.46 25.45
C TRP A 116 5.76 -7.01 25.31
N ILE A 117 5.00 -7.57 24.35
CA ILE A 117 4.73 -9.02 24.27
C ILE A 117 5.74 -9.67 23.32
N PRO A 118 6.65 -10.54 23.80
CA PRO A 118 7.46 -11.38 22.92
C PRO A 118 6.52 -12.35 22.18
N PHE A 119 6.68 -12.52 20.86
CA PHE A 119 5.78 -13.19 19.88
C PHE A 119 4.65 -12.36 19.25
N TYR A 120 4.41 -11.11 19.66
CA TYR A 120 3.39 -10.27 19.01
C TYR A 120 3.66 -10.05 17.52
N TRP A 121 4.91 -9.77 17.15
CA TRP A 121 5.32 -9.54 15.74
C TRP A 121 5.07 -10.76 14.84
N LEU A 122 5.27 -11.98 15.36
CA LEU A 122 5.02 -13.21 14.58
C LEU A 122 3.52 -13.40 14.35
N LEU A 123 2.68 -13.29 15.40
CA LEU A 123 1.23 -13.37 15.28
C LEU A 123 0.66 -12.27 14.38
N LYS A 124 1.21 -11.05 14.49
CA LYS A 124 0.88 -9.91 13.62
C LYS A 124 1.18 -10.20 12.16
N CYS A 125 2.39 -10.66 11.84
CA CYS A 125 2.77 -11.04 10.49
C CYS A 125 1.94 -12.22 9.96
N LEU A 126 1.65 -13.22 10.80
CA LEU A 126 0.84 -14.37 10.41
C LEU A 126 -0.61 -13.97 10.12
N PHE A 127 -1.16 -13.05 10.91
CA PHE A 127 -2.48 -12.45 10.69
C PHE A 127 -2.51 -11.61 9.41
N LEU A 128 -1.48 -10.78 9.17
CA LEU A 128 -1.29 -10.03 7.93
C LEU A 128 -1.21 -10.94 6.70
N ILE A 129 -0.37 -11.97 6.75
CA ILE A 129 -0.20 -12.96 5.69
C ILE A 129 -1.50 -13.75 5.49
N TRP A 130 -2.23 -14.08 6.55
CA TRP A 130 -3.54 -14.72 6.46
C TRP A 130 -4.57 -13.80 5.77
N CYS A 131 -4.55 -12.49 6.06
CA CYS A 131 -5.33 -11.50 5.33
C CYS A 131 -4.87 -11.35 3.87
N MET A 132 -3.57 -11.44 3.56
CA MET A 132 -3.04 -11.41 2.19
C MET A 132 -3.35 -12.70 1.39
N CYS A 133 -3.35 -13.86 2.05
CA CYS A 133 -3.69 -15.16 1.47
C CYS A 133 -5.19 -15.26 1.10
N SER A 134 -5.96 -14.24 1.47
CA SER A 134 -7.40 -14.15 1.22
C SER A 134 -7.80 -13.90 -0.24
N ALA A 135 -6.87 -13.78 -1.18
CA ALA A 135 -7.22 -13.77 -2.61
C ALA A 135 -7.87 -15.09 -3.08
N SER A 136 -7.71 -16.19 -2.33
CA SER A 136 -8.40 -17.47 -2.60
C SER A 136 -9.20 -18.02 -1.41
N TRP A 137 -8.82 -17.71 -0.16
CA TRP A 137 -9.51 -18.16 1.06
C TRP A 137 -10.00 -16.97 1.93
N ASN A 138 -11.27 -16.61 1.74
CA ASN A 138 -11.99 -15.41 2.19
C ASN A 138 -11.93 -15.04 3.70
N GLY A 139 -10.77 -14.62 4.22
CA GLY A 139 -10.64 -13.96 5.53
C GLY A 139 -10.96 -12.46 5.47
N SER A 140 -10.53 -11.77 4.42
CA SER A 140 -10.75 -10.34 4.21
C SER A 140 -12.23 -10.01 3.96
N LEU A 141 -12.93 -10.87 3.21
CA LEU A 141 -14.35 -10.75 2.89
C LEU A 141 -15.24 -10.90 4.14
N LEU A 142 -14.83 -11.72 5.11
CA LEU A 142 -15.51 -11.88 6.39
C LEU A 142 -15.38 -10.60 7.23
N ILE A 143 -14.17 -10.04 7.32
CA ILE A 143 -13.92 -8.80 8.07
C ILE A 143 -14.63 -7.62 7.40
N TYR A 144 -14.58 -7.54 6.08
CA TYR A 144 -15.25 -6.51 5.31
C TYR A 144 -16.77 -6.53 5.55
N ASN A 145 -17.43 -7.67 5.35
CA ASN A 145 -18.87 -7.77 5.51
C ASN A 145 -19.33 -7.65 6.97
N ARG A 146 -18.51 -8.07 7.94
CA ARG A 146 -18.92 -8.17 9.35
C ARG A 146 -18.58 -6.95 10.19
N LEU A 147 -17.50 -6.23 9.87
CA LEU A 147 -17.01 -5.11 10.67
C LEU A 147 -16.98 -3.81 9.88
N ILE A 148 -16.38 -3.82 8.70
CA ILE A 148 -16.13 -2.59 7.93
C ILE A 148 -17.44 -2.06 7.35
N LEU A 149 -18.22 -2.91 6.67
CA LEU A 149 -19.47 -2.55 6.03
C LEU A 149 -20.49 -1.90 6.99
N PRO A 150 -20.81 -2.49 8.17
CA PRO A 150 -21.74 -1.86 9.10
C PRO A 150 -21.17 -0.60 9.77
N PHE A 151 -19.86 -0.48 9.92
CA PHE A 151 -19.23 0.72 10.49
C PHE A 151 -19.24 1.89 9.49
N VAL A 152 -18.93 1.63 8.22
CA VAL A 152 -18.94 2.61 7.14
C VAL A 152 -20.37 3.09 6.87
N LEU A 153 -21.34 2.19 6.69
CA LEU A 153 -22.74 2.59 6.46
C LEU A 153 -23.34 3.40 7.63
N ARG A 154 -22.88 3.16 8.86
CA ARG A 154 -23.38 3.90 10.04
C ARG A 154 -22.73 5.28 10.19
N ASN A 155 -21.53 5.47 9.67
CA ASN A 155 -20.75 6.69 9.83
C ASN A 155 -20.56 7.47 8.51
N GLU A 156 -21.08 6.98 7.39
CA GLU A 156 -20.98 7.58 6.05
C GLU A 156 -21.26 9.09 6.10
N ARG A 157 -22.39 9.49 6.70
CA ARG A 157 -22.76 10.90 6.83
C ARG A 157 -21.77 11.75 7.62
N LYS A 158 -21.10 11.18 8.63
CA LYS A 158 -20.09 11.91 9.44
C LYS A 158 -18.74 11.98 8.71
N ILE A 159 -18.40 10.93 7.97
CA ILE A 159 -17.19 10.87 7.15
C ILE A 159 -17.32 11.88 6.01
N ASP A 160 -18.46 11.90 5.32
CA ASP A 160 -18.75 12.85 4.26
C ASP A 160 -18.76 14.29 4.77
N GLU A 161 -19.34 14.53 5.96
CA GLU A 161 -19.30 15.86 6.58
C GLU A 161 -17.87 16.29 6.95
N ALA A 162 -17.03 15.38 7.44
CA ALA A 162 -15.64 15.66 7.75
C ALA A 162 -14.80 15.91 6.49
N ILE A 163 -15.01 15.12 5.43
CA ILE A 163 -14.37 15.31 4.11
C ILE A 163 -14.84 16.63 3.50
N GLY A 164 -16.13 16.95 3.61
CA GLY A 164 -16.70 18.22 3.16
C GLY A 164 -16.04 19.42 3.85
N LYS A 165 -15.92 19.39 5.18
CA LYS A 165 -15.22 20.43 5.96
C LYS A 165 -13.75 20.54 5.60
N ALA A 166 -13.05 19.42 5.43
CA ALA A 166 -11.65 19.43 5.01
C ALA A 166 -11.48 20.04 3.61
N ALA A 167 -12.37 19.70 2.68
CA ALA A 167 -12.37 20.26 1.33
C ALA A 167 -12.71 21.77 1.33
N GLU A 168 -13.61 22.21 2.20
CA GLU A 168 -13.95 23.62 2.40
C GLU A 168 -12.76 24.42 2.94
N VAL A 169 -12.09 23.92 3.99
CA VAL A 169 -10.86 24.54 4.53
C VAL A 169 -9.77 24.66 3.45
N VAL A 170 -9.56 23.61 2.66
CA VAL A 170 -8.58 23.65 1.56
C VAL A 170 -8.97 24.69 0.50
N ARG A 171 -10.25 24.80 0.16
CA ARG A 171 -10.73 25.82 -0.79
C ARG A 171 -10.61 27.24 -0.23
N ASP A 172 -10.92 27.45 1.05
CA ASP A 172 -10.81 28.75 1.70
C ASP A 172 -9.35 29.22 1.77
N VAL A 173 -8.43 28.35 2.20
CA VAL A 173 -6.99 28.66 2.21
C VAL A 173 -6.49 28.97 0.80
N PHE A 174 -6.90 28.19 -0.19
CA PHE A 174 -6.52 28.44 -1.59
C PHE A 174 -7.15 29.72 -2.14
N GLY A 175 -8.39 30.03 -1.75
CA GLY A 175 -9.12 31.24 -2.11
C GLY A 175 -8.46 32.49 -1.52
N SER A 176 -8.18 32.51 -0.22
CA SER A 176 -7.48 33.61 0.46
C SER A 176 -6.07 33.82 -0.08
N ALA A 177 -5.34 32.74 -0.38
CA ALA A 177 -4.03 32.83 -1.01
C ALA A 177 -4.12 33.47 -2.41
N ARG A 178 -5.10 33.06 -3.22
CA ARG A 178 -5.33 33.63 -4.56
C ARG A 178 -5.73 35.10 -4.49
N GLU A 179 -6.60 35.48 -3.57
CA GLU A 179 -7.06 36.85 -3.37
C GLU A 179 -5.90 37.75 -2.94
N THR A 180 -5.09 37.32 -1.97
CA THR A 180 -3.88 38.04 -1.52
C THR A 180 -2.88 38.25 -2.68
N VAL A 181 -2.65 37.21 -3.50
CA VAL A 181 -1.78 37.32 -4.68
C VAL A 181 -2.35 38.32 -5.69
N GLN A 182 -3.66 38.29 -5.95
CA GLN A 182 -4.30 39.19 -6.90
C GLN A 182 -4.25 40.65 -6.42
N ASP A 183 -4.39 40.89 -5.13
CA ASP A 183 -4.35 42.23 -4.53
C ASP A 183 -2.94 42.82 -4.53
N VAL A 184 -1.92 42.02 -4.19
CA VAL A 184 -0.50 42.43 -4.27
C VAL A 184 -0.10 42.71 -5.72
N VAL A 185 -0.49 41.86 -6.67
CA VAL A 185 -0.22 42.06 -8.10
C VAL A 185 -0.94 43.31 -8.62
N GLY A 186 -2.20 43.54 -8.20
CA GLY A 186 -2.97 44.73 -8.57
C GLY A 186 -2.33 46.03 -8.06
N ASN A 187 -1.98 46.09 -6.77
CA ASN A 187 -1.34 47.25 -6.18
C ASN A 187 0.04 47.53 -6.78
N THR A 188 0.86 46.49 -6.98
CA THR A 188 2.19 46.63 -7.59
C THR A 188 2.08 47.13 -9.04
N ALA A 189 1.13 46.60 -9.82
CA ALA A 189 0.89 47.06 -11.19
C ALA A 189 0.47 48.55 -11.24
N GLY A 190 -0.36 48.98 -10.29
CA GLY A 190 -0.78 50.38 -10.14
C GLY A 190 0.39 51.31 -9.82
N GLU A 191 1.25 50.94 -8.86
CA GLU A 191 2.44 51.72 -8.51
C GLU A 191 3.43 51.83 -9.67
N VAL A 192 3.69 50.73 -10.38
CA VAL A 192 4.61 50.73 -11.53
C VAL A 192 4.10 51.61 -12.68
N ALA A 193 2.78 51.58 -12.95
CA ALA A 193 2.18 52.44 -13.96
C ALA A 193 2.28 53.93 -13.59
N ALA A 194 2.07 54.26 -12.31
CA ALA A 194 2.21 55.62 -11.80
C ALA A 194 3.67 56.13 -11.85
N ASP A 195 4.65 55.29 -11.51
CA ASP A 195 6.07 55.65 -11.58
C ASP A 195 6.51 55.88 -13.04
N MET A 196 6.07 55.01 -13.97
CA MET A 196 6.39 55.15 -15.39
C MET A 196 5.81 56.46 -15.98
N ALA A 197 4.58 56.84 -15.60
CA ALA A 197 3.99 58.10 -16.02
C ALA A 197 4.79 59.30 -15.51
N ARG A 198 5.17 59.31 -14.22
CA ARG A 198 5.99 60.39 -13.63
C ARG A 198 7.34 60.53 -14.33
N ARG A 199 8.02 59.43 -14.66
CA ARG A 199 9.30 59.45 -15.39
C ARG A 199 9.14 60.05 -16.79
N ARG A 200 8.11 59.67 -17.54
CA ARG A 200 7.83 60.25 -18.87
C ARG A 200 7.56 61.76 -18.82
N PHE A 201 6.81 62.24 -17.83
CA PHE A 201 6.61 63.68 -17.65
C PHE A 201 7.92 64.41 -17.32
N THR A 202 8.76 63.81 -16.47
CA THR A 202 10.04 64.40 -16.07
C THR A 202 11.04 64.47 -17.24
N GLU A 203 11.05 63.45 -18.11
CA GLU A 203 11.84 63.43 -19.34
C GLU A 203 11.37 64.48 -20.35
N ALA A 204 10.05 64.63 -20.54
CA ALA A 204 9.47 65.63 -21.44
C ALA A 204 9.79 67.08 -21.00
N THR A 205 9.76 67.37 -19.70
CA THR A 205 10.10 68.70 -19.16
C THR A 205 11.59 69.06 -19.22
N LYS A 206 12.48 68.07 -19.41
CA LYS A 206 13.94 68.31 -19.53
C LYS A 206 14.40 68.54 -20.97
N SER A 207 13.53 68.28 -21.96
CA SER A 207 13.84 68.43 -23.39
C SER A 207 13.40 69.75 -24.02
N GLU A 208 12.76 70.64 -23.25
CA GLU A 208 12.46 72.04 -23.60
C GLU A 208 13.47 72.99 -22.94
#